data_AF-A0A1U6HYW8-F1
#
_entry.id   AF-A0A1U6HYW8-F1
#
_cell.length_a   1.000
_cell.length_b   1.000
_cell.length_c   1.000
_cell.angle_alpha   90.00
_cell.angle_beta   90.00
_cell.angle_gamma   90.00
#
_symmetry.space_group_name_H-M   'P 1'
#
loop_
_entity.id
_entity.type
_entity.pdbx_description
1 polymer ?
#
loop_
_entity_poly.entity_id
_entity_poly.type
_entity_poly.pdbx_seq_one_letter_code
_entity_poly.pdbx_strand_id
1 'polypeptide(L)'
;MNLAMNTYRDDWLKAVIADKAVSGGTWLVASAIACAMGPGRLATTDWQTLNASLRRDRSNPAMLASIKELEDAGYVERYLGDGRASTQGWRLTRPGKE
;
A
#
# COMPACT_ATOMS: atom_id res chain seq x y z
N MET A 1 13.02 2.71 -17.01
CA MET A 1 12.10 3.31 -16.01
C MET A 1 10.76 3.47 -16.72
N ASN A 2 9.75 2.65 -16.39
CA ASN A 2 8.50 2.51 -17.15
C ASN A 2 7.51 3.63 -16.77
N LEU A 3 7.24 4.58 -17.68
CA LEU A 3 6.31 5.71 -17.46
C LEU A 3 4.92 5.23 -16.98
N ALA A 4 4.42 4.14 -17.56
CA ALA A 4 3.09 3.57 -17.26
C ALA A 4 2.95 3.10 -15.79
N MET A 5 4.06 2.70 -15.17
CA MET A 5 4.08 2.22 -13.79
C MET A 5 4.01 3.37 -12.79
N ASN A 6 4.52 4.55 -13.19
CA ASN A 6 4.44 5.76 -12.39
C ASN A 6 3.01 6.31 -12.40
N THR A 7 2.39 6.38 -13.59
CA THR A 7 1.00 6.86 -13.73
C THR A 7 0.01 6.03 -12.92
N TYR A 8 0.15 4.70 -12.89
CA TYR A 8 -0.73 3.84 -12.08
C TYR A 8 -0.68 4.17 -10.58
N ARG A 9 0.52 4.44 -10.06
CA ARG A 9 0.72 4.76 -8.64
C ARG A 9 0.20 6.16 -8.31
N ASP A 10 0.44 7.12 -9.20
CA ASP A 10 -0.08 8.48 -9.06
C ASP A 10 -1.61 8.51 -9.05
N ASP A 11 -2.26 7.79 -9.97
CA ASP A 11 -3.72 7.66 -10.00
C ASP A 11 -4.27 6.97 -8.74
N TRP A 12 -3.61 5.89 -8.31
CA TRP A 12 -3.98 5.21 -7.08
C TRP A 12 -3.87 6.13 -5.86
N LEU A 13 -2.75 6.85 -5.73
CA LEU A 13 -2.53 7.77 -4.61
C LEU A 13 -3.52 8.93 -4.62
N LYS A 14 -3.83 9.48 -5.80
CA LYS A 14 -4.87 10.51 -5.95
C LYS A 14 -6.24 10.00 -5.52
N ALA A 15 -6.60 8.77 -5.86
CA ALA A 15 -7.86 8.17 -5.43
C ALA A 15 -7.93 8.04 -3.90
N VAL A 16 -6.87 7.52 -3.28
CA VAL A 16 -6.77 7.42 -1.81
C VAL A 16 -6.86 8.79 -1.13
N ILE A 17 -6.20 9.81 -1.67
CA ILE A 17 -6.22 11.18 -1.11
C ILE A 17 -7.59 11.84 -1.29
N ALA A 18 -8.28 11.57 -2.40
CA ALA A 18 -9.61 12.10 -2.67
C ALA A 18 -10.70 11.41 -1.83
N ASP A 19 -10.42 10.22 -1.30
CA ASP A 19 -11.37 9.46 -0.50
C ASP A 19 -11.51 10.01 0.91
N LYS A 20 -12.72 10.46 1.23
CA LYS A 20 -13.05 11.00 2.56
C LYS A 20 -13.25 9.90 3.61
N ALA A 21 -13.36 8.64 3.21
CA ALA A 21 -13.44 7.51 4.12
C ALA A 21 -12.07 7.14 4.70
N VAL A 22 -10.97 7.58 4.07
CA VAL A 22 -9.60 7.32 4.51
C VAL A 22 -9.12 8.42 5.46
N SER A 23 -8.62 8.02 6.62
CA SER A 23 -8.14 8.93 7.65
C SER A 23 -6.92 9.73 7.19
N GLY A 24 -6.80 10.96 7.71
CA GLY A 24 -5.68 11.85 7.45
C GLY A 24 -4.32 11.33 7.91
N GLY A 25 -4.22 10.20 8.60
CA GLY A 25 -2.94 9.52 8.90
C GLY A 25 -2.53 8.50 7.85
N THR A 26 -3.50 7.99 7.09
CA THR A 26 -3.37 6.84 6.19
C THR A 26 -2.85 7.22 4.80
N TRP A 27 -3.01 8.47 4.35
CA TRP A 27 -2.38 8.93 3.10
C TRP A 27 -0.83 8.91 3.14
N LEU A 28 -0.22 9.14 4.32
CA LEU A 28 1.24 9.03 4.49
C LEU A 28 1.70 7.59 4.30
N VAL A 29 0.91 6.65 4.83
CA VAL A 29 1.14 5.22 4.67
C VAL A 29 0.95 4.81 3.20
N ALA A 30 -0.13 5.27 2.56
CA ALA A 30 -0.38 5.07 1.14
C ALA A 30 0.77 5.60 0.27
N SER A 31 1.30 6.78 0.58
CA SER A 31 2.46 7.37 -0.11
C SER A 31 3.71 6.51 0.04
N ALA A 32 4.00 6.02 1.25
CA ALA A 32 5.13 5.13 1.51
C ALA A 32 4.99 3.79 0.76
N ILE A 33 3.78 3.22 0.73
CA ILE A 33 3.46 2.00 -0.02
C ILE A 33 3.70 2.24 -1.52
N ALA A 34 3.17 3.32 -2.09
CA ALA A 34 3.37 3.66 -3.49
C ALA A 34 4.85 3.88 -3.86
N CYS A 35 5.63 4.45 -2.94
CA CYS A 35 7.07 4.69 -3.14
C CYS A 35 7.91 3.41 -3.06
N ALA A 36 7.63 2.56 -2.05
CA ALA A 36 8.41 1.34 -1.80
C ALA A 36 8.12 0.23 -2.80
N MET A 37 6.93 0.21 -3.38
CA MET A 37 6.52 -0.90 -4.23
C MET A 37 7.08 -0.78 -5.65
N GLY A 38 8.04 -1.63 -6.00
CA GLY A 38 8.50 -1.82 -7.39
C GLY A 38 7.38 -2.37 -8.31
N PRO A 39 6.91 -3.63 -8.14
CA PRO A 39 5.95 -4.26 -9.05
C PRO A 39 4.52 -4.46 -8.49
N GLY A 40 3.98 -3.51 -7.73
CA GLY A 40 2.56 -3.63 -7.34
C GLY A 40 2.31 -4.57 -6.15
N ARG A 41 3.36 -4.99 -5.41
CA ARG A 41 3.26 -5.90 -4.25
C ARG A 41 4.04 -5.37 -3.05
N LEU A 42 3.42 -5.45 -1.88
CA LEU A 42 4.03 -5.20 -0.58
C LEU A 42 4.01 -6.50 0.23
N ALA A 43 5.16 -7.06 0.60
CA ALA A 43 5.19 -8.22 1.47
C ALA A 43 4.69 -7.89 2.88
N THR A 44 4.05 -8.85 3.57
CA THR A 44 3.68 -8.71 5.00
C THR A 44 4.89 -8.56 5.92
N THR A 45 6.11 -8.78 5.44
CA THR A 45 7.34 -8.55 6.21
C THR A 45 7.91 -7.14 6.00
N ASP A 46 7.46 -6.42 4.97
CA ASP A 46 8.03 -5.12 4.59
C ASP A 46 7.36 -3.92 5.28
N TRP A 47 6.28 -4.12 6.05
CA TRP A 47 5.64 -3.00 6.77
C TRP A 47 6.57 -2.35 7.80
N GLN A 48 7.50 -3.10 8.38
CA GLN A 48 8.53 -2.57 9.28
C GLN A 48 9.51 -1.63 8.54
N THR A 49 9.85 -1.98 7.30
CA THR A 49 10.68 -1.17 6.40
C THR A 49 9.95 0.10 5.96
N LEU A 50 8.63 0.01 5.75
CA LEU A 50 7.78 1.17 5.49
C LEU A 50 7.70 2.11 6.70
N ASN A 51 7.54 1.57 7.92
CA ASN A 51 7.62 2.35 9.15
C ASN A 51 8.96 3.09 9.25
N ALA A 52 10.08 2.39 8.99
CA ALA A 52 11.40 3.00 8.99
C ALA A 52 11.53 4.13 7.95
N SER A 53 10.96 3.93 6.75
CA SER A 53 10.95 4.95 5.68
C SER A 53 10.17 6.21 6.08
N LEU A 54 9.12 6.04 6.89
CA LEU A 54 8.34 7.13 7.48
C LEU A 54 8.97 7.73 8.74
N ARG A 55 10.21 7.34 9.10
CA ARG A 55 10.88 7.70 10.36
C ARG A 55 10.05 7.38 11.61
N ARG A 56 9.21 6.34 11.52
CA ARG A 56 8.44 5.78 12.63
C ARG A 56 9.17 4.59 13.23
N ASP A 57 8.80 4.22 14.45
CA ASP A 57 9.24 2.97 15.05
C ASP A 57 8.87 1.79 14.15
N ARG A 58 9.81 0.87 13.90
CA ARG A 58 9.61 -0.28 12.99
C ARG A 58 8.43 -1.13 13.42
N SER A 59 8.22 -1.26 14.72
CA SER A 59 7.17 -2.04 15.38
C SER A 59 5.86 -1.26 15.56
N ASN A 60 5.75 -0.03 15.06
CA ASN A 60 4.56 0.79 15.24
C ASN A 60 3.33 0.11 14.60
N PRO A 61 2.31 -0.28 15.39
CA PRO A 61 1.14 -0.99 14.89
C PRO A 61 0.19 -0.09 14.08
N ALA A 62 0.34 1.25 14.17
CA ALA A 62 -0.46 2.19 13.37
C ALA A 62 -0.32 1.95 11.86
N MET A 63 0.82 1.39 11.42
CA MET A 63 1.02 0.99 10.03
C MET A 63 0.02 -0.08 9.59
N LEU A 64 -0.18 -1.10 10.43
CA LEU A 64 -1.12 -2.19 10.14
C LEU A 64 -2.57 -1.69 10.19
N ALA A 65 -2.88 -0.75 11.08
CA ALA A 65 -4.20 -0.11 11.12
C ALA A 65 -4.49 0.67 9.83
N SER A 66 -3.53 1.46 9.33
CA SER A 66 -3.66 2.17 8.05
C SER A 66 -3.74 1.22 6.86
N ILE A 67 -2.98 0.12 6.83
CA ILE A 67 -3.09 -0.89 5.77
C ILE A 67 -4.47 -1.54 5.79
N LYS A 68 -4.99 -1.87 6.98
CA LYS A 68 -6.34 -2.41 7.14
C LYS A 68 -7.41 -1.42 6.66
N GLU A 69 -7.26 -0.14 6.97
CA GLU A 69 -8.17 0.89 6.47
C GLU A 69 -8.16 0.98 4.93
N LEU A 70 -6.98 0.87 4.30
CA LEU A 70 -6.87 0.79 2.84
C LEU A 70 -7.48 -0.50 2.28
N GLU A 71 -7.43 -1.60 3.02
CA GLU A 71 -8.04 -2.88 2.64
C GLU A 71 -9.56 -2.80 2.72
N ASP A 72 -10.11 -2.27 3.82
CA ASP A 72 -11.54 -2.04 4.01
C ASP A 72 -12.10 -1.04 2.98
N ALA A 73 -11.29 -0.06 2.53
CA ALA A 73 -11.63 0.87 1.45
C ALA A 73 -11.40 0.32 0.03
N GLY A 74 -10.88 -0.91 -0.10
CA GLY A 74 -10.67 -1.57 -1.38
C GLY A 74 -9.51 -1.04 -2.22
N TYR A 75 -8.56 -0.32 -1.62
CA TYR A 75 -7.35 0.19 -2.28
C TYR A 75 -6.18 -0.79 -2.23
N VAL A 76 -6.22 -1.75 -1.31
CA VAL A 76 -5.30 -2.88 -1.28
C VAL A 76 -6.07 -4.17 -1.07
N GLU A 77 -5.51 -5.27 -1.57
CA GLU A 77 -6.07 -6.60 -1.37
C GLU A 77 -4.97 -7.55 -0.93
N ARG A 78 -5.29 -8.44 0.01
CA ARG A 78 -4.37 -9.49 0.43
C ARG A 78 -4.20 -10.50 -0.70
N TYR A 79 -2.94 -10.81 -1.02
CA TYR A 79 -2.64 -11.93 -1.90
C TYR A 79 -1.83 -12.98 -1.13
N LEU A 80 -2.16 -14.24 -1.37
CA LEU A 80 -1.36 -15.38 -0.96
C LEU A 80 -0.44 -15.71 -2.13
N GLY A 81 0.88 -15.70 -1.91
CA GLY A 81 1.82 -16.03 -2.95
C GLY A 81 1.71 -17.51 -3.32
N ASP A 82 1.37 -17.82 -4.57
CA ASP A 82 1.39 -19.18 -5.10
C ASP A 82 2.84 -19.66 -5.31
N GLY A 83 3.24 -20.66 -4.50
CA GLY A 83 4.26 -21.68 -4.78
C GLY A 83 5.73 -21.28 -5.01
N ARG A 84 6.06 -20.08 -5.48
CA ARG A 84 7.46 -19.64 -5.77
C ARG A 84 7.92 -18.41 -4.98
N ALA A 85 6.99 -17.61 -4.49
CA ALA A 85 7.28 -16.52 -3.55
C ALA A 85 6.27 -16.65 -2.42
N SER A 86 6.60 -17.44 -1.39
CA SER A 86 5.77 -17.69 -0.19
C SER A 86 5.56 -16.46 0.68
N THR A 87 5.67 -15.27 0.11
CA THR A 87 5.50 -14.02 0.84
C THR A 87 4.07 -13.58 0.64
N GLN A 88 3.26 -13.81 1.68
CA GLN A 88 1.98 -13.15 1.84
C GLN A 88 2.21 -11.63 1.75
N GLY A 89 1.18 -10.90 1.33
CA GLY A 89 1.31 -9.45 1.22
C GLY A 89 0.04 -8.78 0.74
N TRP A 90 0.20 -7.52 0.36
CA TRP A 90 -0.85 -6.69 -0.21
C TRP A 90 -0.49 -6.31 -1.64
N ARG A 91 -1.49 -6.33 -2.52
CA ARG A 91 -1.41 -5.76 -3.86
C ARG A 91 -2.24 -4.49 -3.91
N LEU A 92 -1.79 -3.48 -4.66
CA LEU A 92 -2.65 -2.32 -4.95
C LEU A 92 -3.74 -2.75 -5.92
N THR A 93 -4.98 -2.45 -5.58
CA THR A 93 -6.12 -2.59 -6.47
C THR A 93 -6.31 -1.31 -7.27
N ARG A 94 -6.81 -1.42 -8.50
CA ARG A 94 -7.01 -0.26 -9.36
C ARG A 94 -8.29 0.47 -8.93
N PRO A 95 -8.24 1.79 -8.64
CA PRO A 95 -9.46 2.55 -8.40
C PRO A 95 -10.36 2.49 -9.65
N GLY A 96 -11.62 2.11 -9.50
CA GLY A 96 -12.61 2.10 -10.59
C GLY A 96 -12.57 0.90 -11.56
N LYS A 97 -11.96 -0.22 -11.19
CA LYS A 97 -12.20 -1.50 -11.87
C LYS A 97 -13.20 -2.34 -11.06
N GLU A 98 -14.47 -2.18 -11.38
CA GLU A 98 -15.43 -3.29 -11.35
C GLU A 98 -15.18 -4.23 -12.54
#